data_AF-A0A6G9AKB0-F1
#
_entry.id   AF-A0A6G9AKB0-F1
#
_cell.length_a   1.000
_cell.length_b   1.000
_cell.length_c   1.000
_cell.angle_alpha   90.00
_cell.angle_beta   90.00
_cell.angle_gamma   90.00
#
_symmetry.space_group_name_H-M   'P 1'
#
loop_
_entity.id
_entity.type
_entity.pdbx_description
1 polymer ?
#
loop_
_entity_poly.entity_id
_entity_poly.type
_entity_poly.pdbx_seq_one_letter_code
_entity_poly.pdbx_strand_id
1 'polypeptide(L)'
;MSEKFTDDLFDLKNDRRLSVYLYRAGFGCWLLYIVSGARFMHSLSMYRTDFGVFAFFLMVMGLSASMIYDYYHHPSEFAQKKKWLAFSYVVLAVLVYFFILHNEPMSLGKIFGQGLF
;
A
#
# COMPACT_ATOMS: atom_id res chain seq x y z
N MET A 1 -30.79 19.62 -8.94
CA MET A 1 -29.70 19.64 -9.93
C MET A 1 -28.45 19.06 -9.27
N SER A 2 -28.36 17.73 -9.14
CA SER A 2 -27.47 17.01 -8.21
C SER A 2 -26.73 15.84 -8.87
N GLU A 3 -26.45 15.92 -10.17
CA GLU A 3 -25.71 14.85 -10.90
C GLU A 3 -24.27 15.23 -11.27
N LYS A 4 -23.88 16.52 -11.24
CA LYS A 4 -22.53 16.95 -11.65
C LYS A 4 -21.41 16.73 -10.63
N PHE A 5 -21.73 16.53 -9.35
CA PHE A 5 -20.70 16.43 -8.31
C PHE A 5 -19.97 15.07 -8.30
N THR A 6 -20.59 14.03 -8.84
CA THR A 6 -20.03 12.67 -8.80
C THR A 6 -19.12 12.40 -10.01
N ASP A 7 -19.45 12.95 -11.18
CA ASP A 7 -18.67 12.73 -12.39
C ASP A 7 -17.32 13.47 -12.39
N ASP A 8 -17.22 14.65 -11.74
CA ASP A 8 -16.01 15.48 -11.78
C ASP A 8 -15.02 15.14 -10.65
N LEU A 9 -15.51 14.66 -9.49
CA LEU A 9 -14.67 14.37 -8.32
C LEU A 9 -13.88 13.05 -8.46
N PHE A 10 -14.34 12.15 -9.34
CA PHE A 10 -13.73 10.85 -9.63
C PHE A 10 -13.31 10.72 -11.10
N ASP A 11 -13.11 11.84 -11.81
CA ASP A 11 -12.56 11.79 -13.16
C ASP A 11 -11.05 11.49 -13.13
N LEU A 12 -10.72 10.23 -12.79
CA LEU A 12 -9.36 9.68 -12.76
C LEU A 12 -8.66 9.77 -14.12
N LYS A 13 -9.42 9.99 -15.20
CA LYS A 13 -8.88 10.21 -16.53
C LYS A 13 -8.31 11.62 -16.68
N ASN A 14 -8.86 12.61 -15.98
CA ASN A 14 -8.52 14.02 -16.13
C ASN A 14 -7.86 14.66 -14.89
N ASP A 15 -8.07 14.11 -13.68
CA ASP A 15 -7.49 14.64 -12.44
C ASP A 15 -6.75 13.56 -11.62
N ARG A 16 -5.51 13.91 -11.22
CA ARG A 16 -4.60 13.04 -10.46
C ARG A 16 -4.83 13.12 -8.95
N ARG A 17 -5.70 14.01 -8.46
CA ARG A 17 -5.92 14.27 -7.02
C ARG A 17 -6.28 13.03 -6.21
N LEU A 18 -7.11 12.13 -6.74
CA LEU A 18 -7.51 10.93 -6.00
C LEU A 18 -6.30 10.05 -5.65
N SER A 19 -5.39 9.85 -6.60
CA SER A 19 -4.16 9.09 -6.37
C SER A 19 -3.29 9.72 -5.28
N VAL A 20 -3.23 11.05 -5.23
CA VAL A 20 -2.48 11.80 -4.22
C VAL A 20 -3.13 11.67 -2.84
N TYR A 21 -4.45 11.74 -2.75
CA TYR A 21 -5.17 11.55 -1.49
C TYR A 21 -5.01 10.13 -0.97
N LEU A 22 -5.11 9.12 -1.83
CA LEU A 22 -4.88 7.72 -1.47
C LEU A 22 -3.44 7.49 -0.97
N TYR A 23 -2.45 8.07 -1.67
CA TYR A 23 -1.06 7.99 -1.24
C TYR A 23 -0.83 8.67 0.11
N ARG A 24 -1.41 9.85 0.34
CA ARG A 24 -1.33 10.57 1.63
C ARG A 24 -2.02 9.81 2.76
N ALA A 25 -3.18 9.22 2.50
CA ALA A 25 -3.88 8.37 3.47
C ALA A 25 -3.04 7.13 3.82
N GLY A 26 -2.46 6.47 2.81
CA GLY A 26 -1.53 5.35 3.01
C GLY A 26 -0.30 5.76 3.83
N PHE A 27 0.29 6.92 3.56
CA PHE A 27 1.39 7.45 4.36
C PHE A 27 0.96 7.73 5.82
N GLY A 28 -0.25 8.25 6.05
CA GLY A 28 -0.81 8.42 7.39
C GLY A 28 -0.93 7.10 8.14
N CYS A 29 -1.45 6.06 7.50
CA CYS A 29 -1.52 4.71 8.08
C CYS A 29 -0.13 4.13 8.34
N TRP A 30 0.86 4.43 7.49
CA TRP A 30 2.24 4.01 7.71
C TRP A 30 2.87 4.69 8.93
N LEU A 31 2.56 5.97 9.18
CA LEU A 31 2.97 6.65 10.41
C LEU A 31 2.33 5.99 11.64
N LEU A 32 1.04 5.63 11.58
CA LEU A 32 0.38 4.89 12.64
C LEU A 32 1.03 3.53 12.90
N TYR A 33 1.47 2.82 11.84
CA TYR A 33 2.26 1.60 11.97
C TYR A 33 3.58 1.81 12.75
N ILE A 34 4.28 2.93 12.51
CA ILE A 34 5.51 3.25 13.25
C ILE A 34 5.20 3.60 14.69
N VAL A 35 4.24 4.48 14.93
CA VAL A 35 3.90 5.01 16.26
C VAL A 35 3.34 3.90 17.15
N SER A 36 2.50 2.99 16.61
CA SER A 36 2.00 1.82 17.34
C SER A 36 3.11 0.81 17.72
N GLY A 37 4.30 0.93 17.14
CA GLY A 37 5.49 0.17 17.54
C GLY A 37 6.28 0.76 18.72
N ALA A 38 5.96 1.98 19.16
CA ALA A 38 6.68 2.63 20.24
C ALA A 38 6.25 2.08 21.62
N ARG A 39 7.22 1.95 22.56
CA ARG A 39 6.99 1.39 23.90
C ARG A 39 5.87 2.08 24.70
N PHE A 40 5.62 3.36 24.46
CA PHE A 40 4.57 4.11 25.16
C PHE A 40 3.15 3.82 24.62
N MET A 41 3.03 3.22 23.44
CA MET A 41 1.75 2.91 22.78
C MET A 41 1.48 1.41 22.72
N HIS A 42 1.87 0.67 23.75
CA HIS A 42 1.69 -0.79 23.85
C HIS A 42 0.23 -1.24 23.61
N SER A 43 -0.75 -0.44 24.02
CA SER A 43 -2.18 -0.70 23.80
C SER A 43 -2.59 -0.72 22.31
N LEU A 44 -1.86 -0.02 21.45
CA LEU A 44 -2.10 0.02 20.00
C LEU A 44 -1.20 -0.94 19.22
N SER A 45 -0.25 -1.61 19.89
CA SER A 45 0.69 -2.54 19.24
C SER A 45 -0.01 -3.73 18.58
N MET A 46 -1.20 -4.12 19.08
CA MET A 46 -2.02 -5.18 18.49
C MET A 46 -2.47 -4.85 17.07
N TYR A 47 -2.79 -3.58 16.78
CA TYR A 47 -3.26 -3.13 15.46
C TYR A 47 -2.12 -2.73 14.53
N ARG A 48 -0.87 -2.85 14.97
CA ARG A 48 0.31 -2.41 14.22
C ARG A 48 0.35 -3.07 12.84
N THR A 49 0.25 -4.39 12.79
CA THR A 49 0.30 -5.14 11.52
C THR A 49 -0.83 -4.71 10.57
N ASP A 50 -2.03 -4.51 11.10
CA ASP A 50 -3.19 -4.05 10.32
C ASP A 50 -2.95 -2.66 9.72
N PHE A 51 -2.40 -1.72 10.49
CA PHE A 51 -2.04 -0.40 9.97
C PHE A 51 -0.98 -0.47 8.87
N GLY A 52 0.00 -1.36 9.00
CA GLY A 52 1.04 -1.58 8.00
C GLY A 52 0.49 -2.14 6.69
N VAL A 53 -0.36 -3.18 6.79
CA VAL A 53 -1.01 -3.79 5.62
C VAL A 53 -1.96 -2.78 4.95
N PHE A 54 -2.76 -2.06 5.73
CA PHE A 54 -3.71 -1.08 5.20
C PHE A 54 -3.00 0.12 4.56
N ALA A 55 -1.88 0.58 5.13
CA ALA A 55 -1.03 1.60 4.52
C ALA A 55 -0.51 1.15 3.15
N PHE A 56 0.02 -0.06 3.07
CA PHE A 56 0.54 -0.62 1.83
C PHE A 56 -0.57 -0.76 0.78
N PHE A 57 -1.75 -1.26 1.19
CA PHE A 57 -2.92 -1.35 0.34
C PHE A 57 -3.33 0.00 -0.26
N LEU A 58 -3.41 1.05 0.56
CA LEU A 58 -3.75 2.40 0.12
C LEU A 58 -2.70 2.99 -0.84
N MET A 59 -1.41 2.72 -0.60
CA MET A 59 -0.34 3.15 -1.50
C MET A 59 -0.42 2.45 -2.86
N VAL A 60 -0.71 1.14 -2.89
CA VAL A 60 -0.94 0.39 -4.14
C VAL A 60 -2.15 0.93 -4.88
N MET A 61 -3.27 1.17 -4.18
CA MET A 61 -4.46 1.80 -4.78
C MET A 61 -4.16 3.20 -5.33
N GLY A 62 -3.37 4.00 -4.63
CA GLY A 62 -2.93 5.31 -5.10
C GLY A 62 -2.11 5.21 -6.39
N LEU A 63 -1.18 4.25 -6.47
CA LEU A 63 -0.42 3.96 -7.69
C LEU A 63 -1.33 3.53 -8.84
N SER A 64 -2.26 2.59 -8.60
CA SER A 64 -3.24 2.14 -9.60
C SER A 64 -4.10 3.29 -10.11
N ALA A 65 -4.58 4.16 -9.22
CA ALA A 65 -5.36 5.33 -9.56
C ALA A 65 -4.56 6.33 -10.43
N SER A 66 -3.28 6.55 -10.12
CA SER A 66 -2.41 7.44 -10.92
C SER A 66 -2.20 6.92 -12.34
N MET A 67 -2.16 5.60 -12.52
CA MET A 67 -1.97 4.98 -13.83
C MET A 67 -3.16 5.16 -14.77
N ILE A 68 -4.38 5.38 -14.26
CA ILE A 68 -5.55 5.63 -15.11
C ILE A 68 -5.36 6.95 -15.88
N TYR A 69 -4.86 7.99 -15.21
CA TYR A 69 -4.54 9.27 -15.86
C TYR A 69 -3.42 9.10 -16.91
N ASP A 70 -2.35 8.40 -16.53
CA ASP A 70 -1.18 8.20 -17.39
C ASP A 70 -1.48 7.34 -18.62
N TYR A 71 -2.44 6.41 -18.51
CA TYR A 71 -2.88 5.58 -19.64
C TYR A 71 -3.41 6.43 -20.79
N TYR A 72 -4.16 7.49 -20.48
CA TYR A 72 -4.80 8.33 -21.50
C TYR A 72 -3.90 9.46 -22.01
N HIS A 73 -2.98 9.97 -21.19
CA HIS A 73 -2.18 11.15 -21.54
C HIS A 73 -0.70 10.84 -21.81
N HIS A 74 -0.12 9.80 -21.18
CA HIS A 74 1.33 9.54 -21.16
C HIS A 74 1.64 8.02 -21.23
N PRO A 75 1.44 7.37 -22.40
CA PRO A 75 1.51 5.91 -22.53
C PRO A 75 2.90 5.31 -22.24
N SER A 76 3.98 6.08 -22.42
CA SER A 76 5.35 5.66 -22.06
C SER A 76 5.54 5.54 -20.54
N GLU A 77 5.02 6.50 -19.76
CA GLU A 77 5.05 6.46 -18.31
C GLU A 77 4.17 5.34 -17.75
N PHE A 78 3.02 5.10 -18.39
CA PHE A 78 2.12 4.01 -18.05
C PHE A 78 2.81 2.64 -18.12
N ALA A 79 3.60 2.38 -19.17
CA ALA A 79 4.31 1.11 -19.33
C ALA A 79 5.34 0.86 -18.22
N GLN A 80 6.01 1.92 -17.75
CA GLN A 80 6.94 1.82 -16.62
C GLN A 80 6.20 1.63 -15.30
N LYS A 81 5.15 2.43 -15.04
CA LYS A 81 4.35 2.33 -13.80
C LYS A 81 3.64 0.98 -13.69
N LYS A 82 3.25 0.36 -14.81
CA LYS A 82 2.69 -1.00 -14.85
C LYS A 82 3.65 -2.06 -14.30
N LYS A 83 4.95 -1.97 -14.61
CA LYS A 83 5.97 -2.89 -14.08
C LYS A 83 6.10 -2.73 -12.56
N TRP A 84 6.12 -1.49 -12.08
CA TRP A 84 6.14 -1.17 -10.66
C TRP A 84 4.89 -1.63 -9.92
N LEU A 85 3.73 -1.55 -10.58
CA LEU A 85 2.47 -2.03 -10.04
C LEU A 85 2.46 -3.56 -9.89
N ALA A 86 2.93 -4.29 -10.91
CA ALA A 86 3.07 -5.74 -10.82
C ALA A 86 4.02 -6.13 -9.67
N PHE A 87 5.15 -5.43 -9.54
CA PHE A 87 6.07 -5.63 -8.43
C PHE A 87 5.44 -5.35 -7.07
N SER A 88 4.72 -4.24 -6.92
CA SER A 88 4.05 -3.90 -5.65
C SER A 88 2.96 -4.89 -5.27
N TYR A 89 2.22 -5.46 -6.24
CA TYR A 89 1.27 -6.54 -5.97
C TYR A 89 1.93 -7.83 -5.50
N VAL A 90 3.08 -8.22 -6.07
CA VAL A 90 3.84 -9.37 -5.60
C VAL A 90 4.31 -9.14 -4.16
N VAL A 91 4.84 -7.95 -3.86
CA VAL A 91 5.24 -7.58 -2.50
C VAL A 91 4.03 -7.60 -1.55
N LEU A 92 2.87 -7.07 -1.96
CA LEU A 92 1.64 -7.13 -1.16
C LEU A 92 1.23 -8.57 -0.88
N ALA A 93 1.25 -9.45 -1.88
CA ALA A 93 0.88 -10.85 -1.72
C ALA A 93 1.81 -11.56 -0.74
N VAL A 94 3.12 -11.30 -0.81
CA VAL A 94 4.11 -11.82 0.14
C VAL A 94 3.85 -11.30 1.54
N LEU A 95 3.65 -9.98 1.70
CA LEU A 95 3.35 -9.38 3.00
C LEU A 95 2.06 -9.95 3.61
N VAL A 96 0.98 -10.04 2.85
CA VAL A 96 -0.29 -10.62 3.31
C VAL A 96 -0.12 -12.09 3.67
N TYR A 97 0.60 -12.86 2.85
CA TYR A 97 0.83 -14.27 3.12
C TYR A 97 1.58 -14.48 4.45
N PHE A 98 2.69 -13.76 4.67
CA PHE A 98 3.50 -13.93 5.87
C PHE A 98 2.88 -13.28 7.11
N PHE A 99 2.30 -12.09 6.99
CA PHE A 99 1.83 -11.32 8.15
C PHE A 99 0.37 -11.61 8.54
N ILE A 100 -0.48 -12.06 7.60
CA ILE A 100 -1.90 -12.33 7.88
C ILE A 100 -2.19 -13.83 7.89
N LEU A 101 -1.75 -14.57 6.87
CA LEU A 101 -2.05 -16.00 6.76
C LEU A 101 -1.11 -16.88 7.58
N HIS A 102 0.19 -16.53 7.62
CA HIS A 102 1.21 -17.30 8.34
C HIS A 102 1.49 -16.65 9.70
N ASN A 103 0.49 -16.66 10.58
CA ASN A 103 0.57 -16.21 11.99
C ASN A 103 1.50 -17.06 12.87
N GLU A 104 2.46 -17.79 12.29
CA GLU A 104 3.55 -18.40 13.03
C GLU A 104 4.67 -17.38 13.18
N PRO A 105 5.20 -17.16 14.40
CA PRO A 105 6.30 -16.23 14.61
C PRO A 105 7.46 -16.68 13.72
N MET A 106 7.78 -15.88 12.70
CA MET A 106 9.01 -16.07 11.93
C MET A 106 10.19 -15.91 12.90
N SER A 107 10.61 -17.02 13.48
CA SER A 107 11.92 -17.16 14.07
C SER A 107 12.91 -16.99 12.92
N LEU A 108 13.39 -15.76 12.74
CA LEU A 108 14.49 -15.39 11.85
C LEU A 108 15.74 -16.27 12.08
N GLY A 109 15.81 -17.01 13.20
CA GLY A 109 16.82 -18.04 13.46
C GLY A 109 16.70 -19.30 12.60
N LYS A 110 15.52 -19.65 12.06
CA LYS A 110 15.37 -20.84 11.19
C LYS A 110 15.83 -20.60 9.75
N ILE A 111 15.76 -19.36 9.27
CA ILE A 111 16.17 -19.01 7.89
C ILE A 111 17.69 -18.77 7.82
N PHE A 112 18.30 -18.26 8.89
CA PHE A 112 19.74 -17.97 8.93
C PHE A 112 20.59 -19.07 9.62
N GLY A 113 19.97 -20.08 10.22
CA GLY A 113 20.63 -21.10 11.06
C GLY A 113 20.90 -22.46 10.42
N GLN A 114 20.57 -22.67 9.13
CA GLN A 114 20.82 -23.94 8.42
C GLN A 114 21.88 -23.82 7.32
N GLY A 115 22.90 -23.00 7.56
CA GLY A 115 24.02 -22.91 6.63
C GLY A 115 25.22 -22.16 7.19
N LEU A 116 25.86 -22.70 8.24
CA LEU A 116 27.31 -22.64 8.47
C LEU A 116 27.65 -23.17 9.88
N PHE A 117 28.25 -24.37 9.89
CA PHE A 117 28.97 -25.06 10.97
C PHE A 117 28.15 -25.53 12.19
#